data_AF-A0A7J8EGU9-F1
#
_entry.id   AF-A0A7J8EGU9-F1
#
_cell.length_a   1.000
_cell.length_b   1.000
_cell.length_c   1.000
_cell.angle_alpha   90.00
_cell.angle_beta   90.00
_cell.angle_gamma   90.00
#
_symmetry.space_group_name_H-M   'P 1'
#
loop_
_entity.id
_entity.type
_entity.pdbx_description
1 polymer ?
#
loop_
_entity_poly.entity_id
_entity_poly.type
_entity_poly.pdbx_seq_one_letter_code
_entity_poly.pdbx_strand_id
1 'polypeptide(L)'
;MTKVMTILGMHTLMSNQQYYQALGSSSIVNKEGLNSVIKPTQYKPVPDEEPNSTDVEETLERIKSNDPKLEEVNLNNIRNIPIPTLKAYAEALKSNSYVKKFSIVGTRSNDPVAFALAEMLKENKVLKTLNVESNFISGAGILRLVEALPHNTSLVELKIDNQSQPLGNKVEMEIVSMLEKNTTLLKFGYHFTQQGPRLRASNAMMNNNDLVRKRRLADLTGPIIPKCRSGV
;
A
#
# COMPACT_ATOMS: atom_id res chain seq x y z
N MET A 1 -28.25 39.92 9.99
CA MET A 1 -27.11 40.29 9.12
C MET A 1 -26.74 39.19 8.12
N THR A 2 -26.74 37.91 8.49
CA THR A 2 -26.40 36.79 7.58
C THR A 2 -27.24 36.75 6.30
N LYS A 3 -28.57 36.88 6.37
CA LYS A 3 -29.44 36.96 5.18
C LYS A 3 -29.16 38.18 4.29
N VAL A 4 -28.72 39.31 4.85
CA VAL A 4 -28.44 40.56 4.10
C VAL A 4 -27.07 40.48 3.41
N MET A 5 -26.07 39.87 4.05
CA MET A 5 -24.73 39.63 3.47
C MET A 5 -24.78 38.67 2.27
N THR A 6 -25.66 37.67 2.30
CA THR A 6 -25.87 36.76 1.16
C THR A 6 -26.52 37.47 -0.03
N ILE A 7 -27.47 38.37 0.24
CA ILE A 7 -28.17 39.15 -0.80
C ILE A 7 -27.25 40.20 -1.45
N LEU A 8 -26.34 40.82 -0.68
CA LEU A 8 -25.37 41.81 -1.18
C LEU A 8 -24.06 41.20 -1.76
N GLY A 9 -23.94 39.87 -1.84
CA GLY A 9 -22.76 39.23 -2.43
C GLY A 9 -21.45 39.36 -1.63
N MET A 10 -21.49 39.77 -0.36
CA MET A 10 -20.30 40.10 0.46
C MET A 10 -19.65 38.88 1.17
N HIS A 11 -19.83 37.67 0.65
CA HIS A 11 -19.30 36.44 1.26
C HIS A 11 -17.76 36.36 1.23
N THR A 12 -17.11 37.08 0.33
CA THR A 12 -15.64 37.18 0.20
C THR A 12 -14.99 38.15 1.21
N LEU A 13 -15.78 38.90 1.98
CA LEU A 13 -15.27 39.89 2.95
C LEU A 13 -15.15 39.34 4.38
N MET A 14 -15.43 38.05 4.59
CA MET A 14 -15.26 37.36 5.87
C MET A 14 -14.15 36.32 5.76
N SER A 15 -13.30 36.22 6.79
CA SER A 15 -12.36 35.11 6.89
C SER A 15 -13.12 33.79 7.13
N ASN A 16 -12.55 32.65 6.72
CA ASN A 16 -13.14 31.33 6.97
C ASN A 16 -13.48 31.15 8.47
N GLN A 17 -12.64 31.66 9.36
CA GLN A 17 -12.86 31.60 10.81
C GLN A 17 -14.08 32.43 11.26
N GLN A 18 -14.26 33.65 10.73
CA GLN A 18 -15.44 34.49 11.01
C GLN A 18 -16.73 33.83 10.50
N TYR A 19 -16.68 33.21 9.32
CA TYR A 19 -17.82 32.48 8.75
C TYR A 19 -18.27 31.32 9.65
N TYR A 20 -17.35 30.46 10.09
CA TYR A 20 -17.69 29.32 10.96
C TYR A 20 -18.13 29.75 12.36
N GLN A 21 -17.58 30.83 12.91
CA GLN A 21 -18.00 31.35 14.22
C GLN A 21 -19.39 32.02 14.19
N ALA A 22 -19.76 32.65 13.08
CA ALA A 22 -21.07 33.26 12.88
C ALA A 22 -22.19 32.24 12.66
N LEU A 23 -21.88 31.03 12.18
CA LEU A 23 -22.86 29.94 12.06
C LEU A 23 -23.29 29.38 13.42
N GLY A 24 -22.45 29.49 14.45
CA GLY A 24 -22.70 28.93 15.78
C GLY A 24 -23.12 29.93 16.86
N SER A 25 -23.10 31.25 16.59
CA SER A 25 -23.41 32.27 17.59
C SER A 25 -24.16 33.46 17.01
N SER A 26 -25.14 33.98 17.75
CA SER A 26 -25.96 35.15 17.38
C SER A 26 -25.27 36.50 17.67
N SER A 27 -24.04 36.48 18.18
CA SER A 27 -23.24 37.66 18.53
C SER A 27 -21.91 37.65 17.77
N ILE A 28 -21.54 38.79 17.16
CA ILE A 28 -20.28 38.93 16.41
C ILE A 28 -19.13 39.01 17.41
N VAL A 29 -18.40 37.91 17.59
CA VAL A 29 -17.28 37.81 18.57
C VAL A 29 -15.96 38.36 18.03
N ASN A 30 -15.82 38.50 16.71
CA ASN A 30 -14.57 38.92 16.08
C ASN A 30 -14.73 40.29 15.39
N LYS A 31 -14.22 41.35 16.03
CA LYS A 31 -14.24 42.74 15.53
C LYS A 31 -12.96 43.12 14.77
N GLU A 32 -12.02 42.19 14.60
CA GLU A 32 -10.83 42.46 13.81
C GLU A 32 -11.23 42.58 12.33
N GLY A 33 -11.06 43.78 11.77
CA GLY A 33 -11.35 44.06 10.36
C GLY A 33 -10.44 43.28 9.40
N LEU A 34 -10.58 43.55 8.10
CA LEU A 34 -9.82 42.93 6.99
C LEU A 34 -8.27 43.04 7.07
N ASN A 35 -7.72 43.54 8.17
CA ASN A 35 -6.29 43.57 8.48
C ASN A 35 -5.79 42.23 9.07
N SER A 36 -6.59 41.16 9.02
CA SER A 36 -6.15 39.83 9.44
C SER A 36 -5.12 39.30 8.43
N VAL A 37 -3.86 39.69 8.63
CA VAL A 37 -2.70 39.10 7.95
C VAL A 37 -2.84 37.60 8.07
N ILE A 38 -2.97 36.91 6.93
CA ILE A 38 -3.05 35.45 6.88
C ILE A 38 -1.84 34.90 7.62
N LYS A 39 -2.04 34.40 8.84
CA LYS A 39 -0.96 33.83 9.63
C LYS A 39 -0.56 32.51 8.95
N PRO A 40 0.73 32.29 8.63
CA PRO A 40 1.16 30.99 8.15
C PRO A 40 0.78 29.94 9.19
N THR A 41 0.35 28.77 8.73
CA THR A 41 0.10 27.63 9.62
C THR A 41 1.37 27.38 10.42
N GLN A 42 1.26 27.45 11.75
CA GLN A 42 2.41 27.15 12.60
C GLN A 42 2.82 25.71 12.36
N TYR A 43 4.10 25.51 12.05
CA TYR A 43 4.67 24.18 11.92
C TYR A 43 4.44 23.44 13.25
N LYS A 44 3.65 22.36 13.19
CA LYS A 44 3.54 21.43 14.30
C LYS A 44 4.72 20.49 14.16
N PRO A 45 5.74 20.55 15.05
CA PRO A 45 6.79 19.55 15.04
C PRO A 45 6.12 18.19 15.20
N VAL A 46 6.28 17.35 14.20
CA VAL A 46 5.86 15.96 14.27
C VAL A 46 6.94 15.28 15.11
N PRO A 47 6.61 14.72 16.29
CA PRO A 47 7.58 13.92 17.04
C PRO A 47 8.10 12.80 16.14
N ASP A 48 9.41 12.58 16.12
CA ASP A 48 9.97 11.45 15.40
C ASP A 48 9.33 10.16 15.95
N GLU A 49 8.77 9.34 15.07
CA GLU A 49 8.28 8.02 15.44
C GLU A 49 9.45 7.18 15.98
N GLU A 50 9.19 6.38 17.01
CA GLU A 50 10.20 5.48 17.54
C GLU A 50 10.72 4.55 16.43
N PRO A 51 12.04 4.30 16.38
CA PRO A 51 12.61 3.43 15.37
C PRO A 51 12.03 2.02 15.50
N ASN A 52 11.86 1.34 14.37
CA ASN A 52 11.37 -0.03 14.35
C ASN A 52 12.30 -0.94 15.17
N SER A 53 11.75 -1.56 16.21
CA SER A 53 12.46 -2.42 17.17
C SER A 53 12.53 -3.89 16.77
N THR A 54 12.09 -4.24 15.55
CA THR A 54 12.12 -5.62 15.06
C THR A 54 13.57 -6.13 14.96
N ASP A 55 13.85 -7.24 15.63
CA ASP A 55 15.15 -7.93 15.52
C ASP A 55 15.22 -8.67 14.17
N VAL A 56 16.19 -8.28 13.34
CA VAL A 56 16.35 -8.79 11.98
C VAL A 56 16.85 -10.24 11.96
N GLU A 57 17.70 -10.65 12.90
CA GLU A 57 18.27 -12.01 12.88
C GLU A 57 17.31 -13.00 13.53
N GLU A 58 16.72 -12.64 14.68
CA GLU A 58 15.72 -13.49 15.35
C GLU A 58 14.51 -13.73 14.44
N THR A 59 14.04 -12.67 13.78
CA THR A 59 12.89 -12.78 12.86
C THR A 59 13.23 -13.66 11.66
N LEU A 60 14.45 -13.58 11.13
CA LEU A 60 14.90 -14.45 10.03
C LEU A 60 14.94 -15.92 10.47
N GLU A 61 15.43 -16.20 11.69
CA GLU A 61 15.42 -17.55 12.25
C GLU A 61 14.00 -18.08 12.42
N ARG A 62 13.06 -17.25 12.90
CA ARG A 62 11.64 -17.64 13.04
C ARG A 62 10.96 -17.93 11.71
N ILE A 63 11.31 -17.20 10.64
CA ILE A 63 10.83 -17.51 9.29
C ILE A 63 11.38 -18.86 8.83
N LYS A 64 12.68 -19.11 9.04
CA LYS A 64 13.34 -20.39 8.68
C LYS A 64 12.78 -21.57 9.48
N SER A 65 12.46 -21.38 10.76
CA SER A 65 11.84 -22.40 11.61
C SER A 65 10.34 -22.57 11.35
N ASN A 66 9.77 -21.81 10.41
CA ASN A 66 8.35 -21.82 10.06
C ASN A 66 7.43 -21.62 11.28
N ASP A 67 7.72 -20.61 12.10
CA ASP A 67 6.96 -20.34 13.33
C ASP A 67 5.49 -20.01 13.04
N PRO A 68 4.51 -20.78 13.56
CA PRO A 68 3.09 -20.53 13.35
C PRO A 68 2.58 -19.21 13.92
N LYS A 69 3.32 -18.60 14.86
CA LYS A 69 2.96 -17.32 15.48
C LYS A 69 3.39 -16.12 14.64
N LEU A 70 4.27 -16.31 13.67
CA LEU A 70 4.80 -15.22 12.85
C LEU A 70 3.98 -15.04 11.57
N GLU A 71 2.95 -14.21 11.64
CA GLU A 71 2.11 -13.89 10.48
C GLU A 71 2.50 -12.61 9.75
N GLU A 72 3.17 -11.68 10.44
CA GLU A 72 3.52 -10.36 9.91
C GLU A 72 4.99 -10.07 10.18
N VAL A 73 5.71 -9.69 9.12
CA VAL A 73 7.12 -9.34 9.16
C VAL A 73 7.27 -7.92 8.65
N ASN A 74 7.67 -7.02 9.54
CA ASN A 74 7.81 -5.59 9.27
C ASN A 74 9.25 -5.14 9.53
N LEU A 75 10.02 -4.93 8.46
CA LEU A 75 11.38 -4.41 8.50
C LEU A 75 11.45 -2.94 8.07
N ASN A 76 10.34 -2.22 8.12
CA ASN A 76 10.28 -0.85 7.63
C ASN A 76 11.23 0.07 8.41
N ASN A 77 11.91 0.95 7.68
CA ASN A 77 12.80 2.00 8.21
C ASN A 77 13.97 1.49 9.06
N ILE A 78 14.24 0.19 9.08
CA ILE A 78 15.44 -0.37 9.70
C ILE A 78 16.64 -0.04 8.82
N ARG A 79 17.58 0.71 9.39
CA ARG A 79 18.78 1.15 8.66
C ARG A 79 19.81 0.03 8.61
N ASN A 80 20.59 0.00 7.52
CA ASN A 80 21.78 -0.85 7.36
C ASN A 80 21.53 -2.36 7.38
N ILE A 81 20.35 -2.84 6.95
CA ILE A 81 20.18 -4.27 6.69
C ILE A 81 21.06 -4.66 5.49
N PRO A 82 21.96 -5.66 5.63
CA PRO A 82 22.75 -6.13 4.49
C PRO A 82 21.86 -6.71 3.39
N ILE A 83 22.18 -6.42 2.13
CA ILE A 83 21.49 -7.00 0.96
C ILE A 83 21.46 -8.55 1.01
N PRO A 84 22.55 -9.26 1.41
CA PRO A 84 22.50 -10.71 1.58
C PRO A 84 21.46 -11.16 2.61
N THR A 85 21.27 -10.41 3.70
CA THR A 85 20.24 -10.70 4.70
C THR A 85 18.84 -10.58 4.10
N LEU A 86 18.55 -9.50 3.37
CA LEU A 86 17.25 -9.34 2.68
C LEU A 86 17.00 -10.42 1.63
N LYS A 87 18.04 -10.89 0.94
CA LYS A 87 17.92 -12.06 0.06
C LYS A 87 17.63 -13.33 0.85
N ALA A 88 18.25 -13.52 2.02
CA ALA A 88 17.97 -14.66 2.89
C ALA A 88 16.53 -14.66 3.41
N TYR A 89 15.94 -13.48 3.64
CA TYR A 89 14.50 -13.35 3.91
C TYR A 89 13.65 -13.88 2.75
N ALA A 90 13.95 -13.46 1.51
CA ALA A 90 13.24 -13.94 0.34
C ALA A 90 13.37 -15.47 0.15
N GLU A 91 14.57 -16.02 0.35
CA GLU A 91 14.80 -17.47 0.29
C GLU A 91 14.04 -18.23 1.39
N ALA A 92 14.10 -17.75 2.64
CA ALA A 92 13.40 -18.39 3.76
C ALA A 92 11.87 -18.35 3.57
N LEU A 93 11.36 -17.29 2.96
CA LEU A 93 9.94 -17.15 2.66
C LEU A 93 9.46 -18.11 1.56
N LYS A 94 10.32 -18.71 0.71
CA LYS A 94 9.90 -19.68 -0.31
C LYS A 94 9.09 -20.85 0.27
N SER A 95 9.57 -21.42 1.38
CA SER A 95 8.96 -22.56 2.07
C SER A 95 8.10 -22.20 3.29
N ASN A 96 7.98 -20.91 3.64
CA ASN A 96 7.24 -20.48 4.82
C ASN A 96 5.72 -20.57 4.59
N SER A 97 5.00 -21.13 5.56
CA SER A 97 3.56 -21.40 5.47
C SER A 97 2.67 -20.49 6.33
N TYR A 98 3.24 -19.50 7.03
CA TYR A 98 2.50 -18.70 8.03
C TYR A 98 2.54 -17.19 7.77
N VAL A 99 3.64 -16.66 7.22
CA VAL A 99 3.80 -15.24 6.96
C VAL A 99 2.84 -14.79 5.87
N LYS A 100 1.90 -13.90 6.24
CA LYS A 100 0.89 -13.31 5.35
C LYS A 100 1.29 -11.91 4.89
N LYS A 101 2.08 -11.18 5.66
CA LYS A 101 2.52 -9.81 5.32
C LYS A 101 4.02 -9.67 5.45
N PHE A 102 4.66 -9.18 4.40
CA PHE A 102 6.09 -8.86 4.39
C PHE A 102 6.31 -7.44 3.89
N SER A 103 7.02 -6.62 4.67
CA SER A 103 7.24 -5.21 4.38
C SER A 103 8.69 -4.83 4.64
N ILE A 104 9.33 -4.22 3.63
CA ILE A 104 10.75 -3.78 3.65
C ILE A 104 10.89 -2.33 3.18
N VAL A 105 9.95 -1.46 3.59
CA VAL A 105 9.91 -0.05 3.18
C VAL A 105 11.12 0.71 3.70
N GLY A 106 11.78 1.49 2.86
CA GLY A 106 12.88 2.36 3.33
C GLY A 106 14.13 1.61 3.79
N THR A 107 14.36 0.37 3.30
CA THR A 107 15.48 -0.49 3.72
C THR A 107 16.69 -0.43 2.80
N ARG A 108 16.68 0.46 1.81
CA ARG A 108 17.69 0.56 0.74
C ARG A 108 17.81 -0.71 -0.12
N SER A 109 16.69 -1.43 -0.28
CA SER A 109 16.62 -2.60 -1.16
C SER A 109 16.86 -2.23 -2.63
N ASN A 110 17.46 -3.14 -3.40
CA ASN A 110 17.83 -2.96 -4.81
C ASN A 110 17.39 -4.17 -5.68
N ASP A 111 17.72 -4.16 -6.97
CA ASP A 111 17.31 -5.19 -7.93
C ASP A 111 17.63 -6.63 -7.50
N PRO A 112 18.82 -6.96 -6.95
CA PRO A 112 19.08 -8.28 -6.38
C PRO A 112 18.04 -8.78 -5.35
N VAL A 113 17.52 -7.87 -4.51
CA VAL A 113 16.46 -8.20 -3.55
C VAL A 113 15.14 -8.43 -4.30
N ALA A 114 14.81 -7.57 -5.26
CA ALA A 114 13.61 -7.71 -6.08
C ALA A 114 13.59 -9.03 -6.88
N PHE A 115 14.74 -9.46 -7.40
CA PHE A 115 14.87 -10.74 -8.11
C PHE A 115 14.65 -11.94 -7.19
N ALA A 116 15.23 -11.91 -5.98
CA ALA A 116 15.01 -12.97 -4.99
C ALA A 116 13.53 -13.03 -4.55
N LEU A 117 12.90 -11.86 -4.35
CA LEU A 117 11.48 -11.78 -4.05
C LEU A 117 10.60 -12.28 -5.19
N ALA A 118 10.98 -12.03 -6.44
CA ALA A 118 10.26 -12.53 -7.59
C ALA A 118 10.31 -14.06 -7.70
N GLU A 119 11.44 -14.68 -7.34
CA GLU A 119 11.53 -16.15 -7.23
C GLU A 119 10.68 -16.67 -6.08
N MET A 120 10.76 -16.01 -4.92
CA MET A 120 9.92 -16.34 -3.76
C MET A 120 8.43 -16.30 -4.10
N LEU A 121 7.96 -15.29 -4.84
CA LEU A 121 6.56 -15.20 -5.24
C LEU A 121 6.11 -16.34 -6.16
N LYS A 122 6.99 -16.94 -6.95
CA LYS A 122 6.61 -18.10 -7.78
C LYS A 122 6.31 -19.34 -6.94
N GLU A 123 7.02 -19.49 -5.82
CA GLU A 123 6.94 -20.67 -4.95
C GLU A 123 5.97 -20.49 -3.78
N ASN A 124 6.06 -19.36 -3.06
CA ASN A 124 5.25 -19.10 -1.88
C ASN A 124 3.76 -18.97 -2.24
N LYS A 125 2.91 -19.73 -1.53
CA LYS A 125 1.44 -19.74 -1.71
C LYS A 125 0.66 -19.17 -0.52
N VAL A 126 1.32 -18.52 0.43
CA VAL A 126 0.72 -18.02 1.67
C VAL A 126 0.68 -16.51 1.73
N LEU A 127 1.76 -15.85 1.30
CA LEU A 127 1.93 -14.40 1.38
C LEU A 127 0.77 -13.69 0.68
N LYS A 128 0.19 -12.72 1.39
CA LYS A 128 -0.96 -11.91 0.97
C LYS A 128 -0.55 -10.48 0.62
N THR A 129 0.35 -9.89 1.39
CA THR A 129 0.80 -8.51 1.21
C THR A 129 2.31 -8.44 1.10
N LEU A 130 2.80 -7.82 0.03
CA LEU A 130 4.20 -7.48 -0.16
C LEU A 130 4.35 -5.96 -0.33
N ASN A 131 5.15 -5.33 0.52
CA ASN A 131 5.47 -3.91 0.41
C ASN A 131 6.99 -3.68 0.25
N VAL A 132 7.37 -3.10 -0.89
CA VAL A 132 8.75 -2.72 -1.22
C VAL A 132 8.88 -1.24 -1.58
N GLU A 133 7.94 -0.40 -1.12
CA GLU A 133 7.95 1.06 -1.33
C GLU A 133 9.22 1.73 -0.80
N SER A 134 9.52 2.92 -1.32
CA SER A 134 10.62 3.77 -0.81
C SER A 134 11.99 3.07 -0.81
N ASN A 135 12.33 2.40 -1.90
CA ASN A 135 13.60 1.68 -2.08
C ASN A 135 14.33 2.12 -3.37
N PHE A 136 15.40 1.41 -3.74
CA PHE A 136 16.23 1.68 -4.91
C PHE A 136 16.06 0.58 -5.98
N ILE A 137 14.83 0.10 -6.15
CA ILE A 137 14.50 -0.93 -7.14
C ILE A 137 14.25 -0.25 -8.48
N SER A 138 14.96 -0.69 -9.51
CA SER A 138 14.83 -0.17 -10.86
C SER A 138 13.59 -0.73 -11.57
N GLY A 139 13.27 -0.18 -12.75
CA GLY A 139 12.24 -0.76 -13.61
C GLY A 139 12.46 -2.24 -13.95
N ALA A 140 13.72 -2.70 -14.03
CA ALA A 140 14.03 -4.11 -14.28
C ALA A 140 13.71 -4.99 -13.06
N GLY A 141 14.04 -4.54 -11.85
CA GLY A 141 13.67 -5.22 -10.60
C GLY A 141 12.16 -5.34 -10.43
N ILE A 142 11.43 -4.24 -10.68
CA ILE A 142 9.96 -4.24 -10.63
C ILE A 142 9.36 -5.14 -11.70
N LEU A 143 9.87 -5.09 -12.94
CA LEU A 143 9.37 -5.95 -14.02
C LEU A 143 9.48 -7.43 -13.63
N ARG A 144 10.60 -7.82 -13.02
CA ARG A 144 10.83 -9.19 -12.59
C ARG A 144 9.86 -9.63 -11.47
N LEU A 145 9.48 -8.72 -10.57
CA LEU A 145 8.45 -8.95 -9.56
C LEU A 145 7.08 -9.19 -10.19
N VAL A 146 6.67 -8.34 -11.14
CA VAL A 146 5.35 -8.47 -11.77
C VAL A 146 5.26 -9.68 -12.71
N GLU A 147 6.37 -10.11 -13.32
CA GLU A 147 6.46 -11.35 -14.10
C GLU A 147 6.23 -12.62 -13.25
N ALA A 148 6.38 -12.54 -11.93
CA ALA A 148 6.06 -13.65 -11.04
C ALA A 148 4.56 -13.76 -10.75
N LEU A 149 3.80 -12.67 -10.90
CA LEU A 149 2.37 -12.62 -10.53
C LEU A 149 1.49 -13.60 -11.30
N PRO A 150 1.67 -13.89 -12.60
CA PRO A 150 0.86 -14.90 -13.29
C PRO A 150 0.98 -16.31 -12.68
N HIS A 151 2.08 -16.61 -11.99
CA HIS A 151 2.32 -17.90 -11.32
C HIS A 151 1.93 -17.90 -9.83
N ASN A 152 1.60 -16.73 -9.28
CA ASN A 152 1.21 -16.57 -7.89
C ASN A 152 -0.31 -16.38 -7.79
N THR A 153 -0.95 -17.20 -6.94
CA THR A 153 -2.40 -17.13 -6.69
C THR A 153 -2.74 -16.75 -5.25
N SER A 154 -1.73 -16.39 -4.44
CA SER A 154 -1.90 -16.09 -3.02
C SER A 154 -1.86 -14.59 -2.72
N LEU A 155 -1.01 -13.84 -3.41
CA LEU A 155 -0.75 -12.43 -3.20
C LEU A 155 -1.95 -11.59 -3.65
N VAL A 156 -2.41 -10.71 -2.76
CA VAL A 156 -3.57 -9.83 -2.99
C VAL A 156 -3.18 -8.35 -3.03
N GLU A 157 -2.05 -7.98 -2.43
CA GLU A 157 -1.58 -6.61 -2.35
C GLU A 157 -0.08 -6.53 -2.61
N LEU A 158 0.31 -5.76 -3.62
CA LEU A 158 1.69 -5.47 -3.97
C LEU A 158 1.86 -3.95 -4.01
N LYS A 159 2.78 -3.41 -3.21
CA LYS A 159 3.12 -1.99 -3.17
C LYS A 159 4.56 -1.77 -3.57
N ILE A 160 4.77 -0.92 -4.56
CA ILE A 160 6.07 -0.67 -5.20
C ILE A 160 6.36 0.82 -5.40
N ASP A 161 5.52 1.71 -4.88
CA ASP A 161 5.62 3.15 -5.15
C ASP A 161 6.86 3.80 -4.51
N ASN A 162 7.13 5.06 -4.89
CA ASN A 162 8.22 5.87 -4.36
C ASN A 162 9.62 5.24 -4.49
N GLN A 163 9.90 4.55 -5.61
CA GLN A 163 11.27 4.11 -5.89
C GLN A 163 12.18 5.30 -6.19
N SER A 164 13.49 5.13 -5.98
CA SER A 164 14.49 6.19 -6.16
C SER A 164 14.52 6.79 -7.56
N GLN A 165 14.05 6.05 -8.57
CA GLN A 165 14.02 6.47 -9.97
C GLN A 165 12.65 6.12 -10.58
N PRO A 166 12.17 6.92 -11.56
CA PRO A 166 10.97 6.56 -12.32
C PRO A 166 11.19 5.25 -13.10
N LEU A 167 10.17 4.39 -13.16
CA LEU A 167 10.28 3.08 -13.82
C LEU A 167 10.41 3.19 -15.36
N GLY A 168 9.83 4.25 -15.94
CA GLY A 168 9.84 4.53 -17.36
C GLY A 168 8.64 3.97 -18.12
N ASN A 169 8.23 4.67 -19.18
CA ASN A 169 6.98 4.41 -19.92
C ASN A 169 6.87 2.99 -20.48
N LYS A 170 7.99 2.44 -20.99
CA LYS A 170 8.03 1.06 -21.52
C LYS A 170 7.74 0.04 -20.41
N VAL A 171 8.33 0.23 -19.24
CA VAL A 171 8.15 -0.66 -18.08
C VAL A 171 6.70 -0.59 -17.58
N GLU A 172 6.10 0.60 -17.52
CA GLU A 172 4.69 0.74 -17.13
C GLU A 172 3.74 -0.06 -18.04
N MET A 173 3.98 -0.05 -19.36
CA MET A 173 3.17 -0.82 -20.31
C MET A 173 3.29 -2.33 -20.06
N GLU A 174 4.50 -2.81 -19.77
CA GLU A 174 4.74 -4.23 -19.49
C GLU A 174 4.16 -4.66 -18.14
N ILE A 175 4.27 -3.82 -17.10
CA ILE A 175 3.63 -4.03 -15.80
C ILE A 175 2.15 -4.33 -16.00
N VAL A 176 1.45 -3.49 -16.77
CA VAL A 176 0.02 -3.65 -17.01
C VAL A 176 -0.28 -4.93 -17.80
N SER A 177 0.53 -5.29 -18.79
CA SER A 177 0.37 -6.57 -19.49
C SER A 177 0.46 -7.77 -18.54
N MET A 178 1.32 -7.72 -17.52
CA MET A 178 1.42 -8.77 -16.52
C MET A 178 0.28 -8.73 -15.50
N LEU A 179 -0.19 -7.54 -15.10
CA LEU A 179 -1.34 -7.39 -14.20
C LEU A 179 -2.62 -7.95 -14.83
N GLU A 180 -2.83 -7.76 -16.13
CA GLU A 180 -3.99 -8.30 -16.86
C GLU A 180 -4.00 -9.84 -16.92
N LYS A 181 -2.84 -10.48 -16.79
CA LYS A 181 -2.72 -11.95 -16.76
C LYS A 181 -2.94 -12.55 -15.37
N ASN A 182 -2.98 -11.72 -14.33
CA ASN A 182 -3.20 -12.17 -12.96
C ASN A 182 -4.63 -11.85 -12.49
N THR A 183 -5.31 -12.83 -11.89
CA THR A 183 -6.70 -12.69 -11.41
C THR A 183 -6.84 -12.67 -9.88
N THR A 184 -5.72 -12.62 -9.15
CA THR A 184 -5.71 -12.72 -7.68
C THR A 184 -5.34 -11.42 -6.98
N LEU A 185 -4.51 -10.58 -7.61
CA LEU A 185 -4.09 -9.31 -7.08
C LEU A 185 -5.27 -8.32 -7.06
N LEU A 186 -5.53 -7.74 -5.90
CA LEU A 186 -6.66 -6.84 -5.68
C LEU A 186 -6.22 -5.38 -5.55
N LYS A 187 -4.98 -5.16 -5.12
CA LYS A 187 -4.39 -3.85 -4.89
C LYS A 187 -2.98 -3.81 -5.45
N PHE A 188 -2.74 -2.84 -6.34
CA PHE A 188 -1.42 -2.54 -6.86
C PHE A 188 -1.06 -1.10 -6.50
N GLY A 189 -0.16 -0.94 -5.53
CA GLY A 189 0.31 0.35 -5.02
C GLY A 189 1.41 0.91 -5.92
N TYR A 190 1.02 1.66 -6.94
CA TYR A 190 1.93 2.38 -7.83
C TYR A 190 1.21 3.54 -8.53
N HIS A 191 1.82 4.71 -8.56
CA HIS A 191 1.35 5.82 -9.38
C HIS A 191 1.88 5.74 -10.82
N PHE A 192 1.04 5.25 -11.74
CA PHE A 192 1.35 5.25 -13.18
C PHE A 192 1.43 6.67 -13.73
N THR A 193 2.52 6.98 -14.44
CA THR A 193 2.70 8.28 -15.11
C THR A 193 1.83 8.39 -16.36
N GLN A 194 1.69 7.29 -17.13
CA GLN A 194 0.92 7.29 -18.37
C GLN A 194 -0.57 6.95 -18.12
N GLN A 195 -1.48 7.71 -18.73
CA GLN A 195 -2.93 7.52 -18.54
C GLN A 195 -3.42 6.15 -19.04
N GLY A 196 -2.85 5.65 -20.15
CA GLY A 196 -3.21 4.34 -20.72
C GLY A 196 -2.97 3.18 -19.74
N PRO A 197 -1.72 2.94 -19.30
CA PRO A 197 -1.39 1.99 -18.24
C PRO A 197 -2.22 2.20 -16.97
N ARG A 198 -2.38 3.44 -16.52
CA ARG A 198 -3.16 3.76 -15.31
C ARG A 198 -4.59 3.23 -15.38
N LEU A 199 -5.29 3.51 -16.47
CA LEU A 199 -6.68 3.06 -16.65
C LEU A 199 -6.76 1.54 -16.76
N ARG A 200 -5.86 0.91 -17.52
CA ARG A 200 -5.82 -0.54 -17.68
C ARG A 200 -5.51 -1.27 -16.37
N ALA A 201 -4.56 -0.79 -15.58
CA ALA A 201 -4.27 -1.33 -14.25
C ALA A 201 -5.47 -1.20 -13.31
N SER A 202 -6.14 -0.04 -13.31
CA SER A 202 -7.37 0.19 -12.54
C SER A 202 -8.47 -0.82 -12.93
N ASN A 203 -8.66 -1.04 -14.23
CA ASN A 203 -9.63 -2.02 -14.74
C ASN A 203 -9.27 -3.46 -14.35
N ALA A 204 -7.99 -3.83 -14.42
CA ALA A 204 -7.52 -5.15 -13.99
C ALA A 204 -7.82 -5.40 -12.50
N MET A 205 -7.50 -4.43 -11.63
CA MET A 205 -7.82 -4.53 -10.19
C MET A 205 -9.33 -4.55 -9.94
N MET A 206 -10.12 -3.75 -10.68
CA MET A 206 -11.57 -3.74 -10.60
C MET A 206 -12.17 -5.10 -10.97
N ASN A 207 -11.70 -5.70 -12.07
CA ASN A 207 -12.13 -7.03 -12.51
C ASN A 207 -11.83 -8.10 -11.45
N ASN A 208 -10.63 -8.08 -10.87
CA ASN A 208 -10.25 -9.03 -9.83
C ASN A 208 -11.09 -8.87 -8.55
N ASN A 209 -11.38 -7.64 -8.14
CA ASN A 209 -12.29 -7.37 -7.01
C ASN A 209 -13.73 -7.84 -7.31
N ASP A 210 -14.21 -7.68 -8.54
CA ASP A 210 -15.53 -8.19 -8.94
C ASP A 210 -15.59 -9.73 -8.95
N LEU A 211 -14.50 -10.41 -9.31
CA LEU A 211 -14.40 -11.88 -9.18
C LEU A 211 -14.55 -12.33 -7.73
N VAL A 212 -13.92 -11.63 -6.78
CA VAL A 212 -14.09 -11.92 -5.35
C VAL A 212 -15.54 -11.68 -4.91
N ARG A 213 -16.17 -10.60 -5.37
CA ARG A 213 -17.58 -10.32 -5.10
C ARG A 213 -18.50 -11.43 -5.64
N LYS A 214 -18.28 -11.88 -6.88
CA LYS A 214 -19.04 -12.98 -7.51
C LYS A 214 -18.88 -14.30 -6.77
N ARG A 215 -17.66 -14.65 -6.33
CA ARG A 215 -17.41 -15.84 -5.51
C ARG A 215 -18.20 -15.80 -4.20
N ARG A 216 -18.16 -14.68 -3.47
CA ARG A 216 -18.94 -14.51 -2.23
C ARG A 216 -20.45 -14.69 -2.47
N LEU A 217 -20.99 -14.16 -3.57
CA LEU A 217 -22.40 -14.32 -3.90
C LEU A 217 -22.74 -15.78 -4.22
N ALA A 218 -21.90 -16.47 -4.99
CA ALA A 218 -22.10 -17.88 -5.30
C ALA A 218 -22.08 -18.76 -4.05
N ASP A 219 -21.19 -18.47 -3.08
CA ASP A 219 -21.12 -19.17 -1.80
C ASP A 219 -22.39 -18.96 -0.95
N LEU A 220 -23.05 -17.80 -1.09
CA LEU A 220 -24.31 -17.46 -0.42
C LEU A 220 -25.55 -18.12 -1.07
N THR A 221 -25.55 -18.27 -2.40
CA THR A 221 -26.70 -18.78 -3.17
C THR A 221 -26.56 -20.25 -3.58
N GLY A 222 -25.42 -20.88 -3.32
CA GLY A 222 -25.16 -22.30 -3.58
C GLY A 222 -25.87 -23.23 -2.58
N PRO A 223 -25.92 -24.55 -2.84
CA PRO A 223 -26.47 -25.50 -1.88
C PRO A 223 -25.70 -25.40 -0.55
N ILE A 224 -26.43 -25.31 0.56
CA ILE A 224 -25.87 -25.35 1.91
C ILE A 224 -25.32 -26.77 2.12
N ILE A 225 -24.05 -26.99 1.77
CA ILE A 225 -23.35 -28.21 2.16
C ILE A 225 -22.87 -27.96 3.60
N PRO A 226 -23.47 -28.60 4.62
CA PRO A 226 -22.99 -28.45 5.97
C PRO A 226 -21.51 -28.86 6.00
N LYS A 227 -20.62 -27.96 6.42
CA LYS A 227 -19.24 -28.32 6.73
C LYS A 227 -19.30 -29.36 7.85
N CYS A 228 -19.19 -30.64 7.50
CA CYS A 228 -18.99 -31.69 8.48
C CYS A 228 -17.74 -31.31 9.29
N ARG A 229 -17.93 -31.00 10.58
CA ARG A 229 -16.82 -30.93 11.52
C ARG A 229 -16.14 -32.29 11.50
N SER A 230 -14.97 -32.41 10.90
CA SER A 230 -14.07 -33.52 11.17
C SER A 230 -13.49 -33.30 12.57
N GLY A 231 -14.25 -33.72 13.58
CA GLY A 231 -13.74 -33.98 14.91
C GLY A 231 -13.27 -35.43 14.97
N VAL A 232 -11.96 -35.63 14.91
CA VAL A 232 -11.22 -36.71 15.59
C VAL A 232 -9.91 -36.11 16.04
#